data_AF-A0A942T5K2-F1
#
_entry.id   AF-A0A942T5K2-F1
#
_cell.length_a   1.000
_cell.length_b   1.000
_cell.length_c   1.000
_cell.angle_alpha   90.00
_cell.angle_beta   90.00
_cell.angle_gamma   90.00
#
_symmetry.space_group_name_H-M   'P 1'
#
loop_
_entity.id
_entity.type
_entity.pdbx_description
1 polymer ?
#
loop_
_entity_poly.entity_id
_entity_poly.type
_entity_poly.pdbx_seq_one_letter_code
_entity_poly.pdbx_strand_id
1 'polypeptide(L)'
;MKNDEKFDDVERKIRSLPEPDYDKQFTKDTQDKIHENLLQFASSYNNKKRGAAIMKKMLVGVASVAAFMLFAVLAIPFIEDKLSNSNSNTPGQQTKEPVTIDKNKEENDNKNPADPKSTDPSLYENTEYGFSFALPKSWEGYQIVTDTWEGISTEQNKIIESGKILLIRHPGWTEANPRQDIPIMIFTLDQWSSLEKGEFHIGAAPIGPTKLGENDKYVFVLPARYNFAFLEGYEEVETILQNHPLQTKNVE
;
A
#
# COMPACT_ATOMS: atom_id res chain seq x y z
N MET A 1 32.92 -2.87 -29.79
CA MET A 1 33.61 -4.12 -30.17
C MET A 1 34.43 -4.77 -29.05
N LYS A 2 34.80 -4.11 -27.94
CA LYS A 2 35.47 -4.78 -26.78
C LYS A 2 34.54 -5.30 -25.68
N ASN A 3 33.26 -4.93 -25.69
CA ASN A 3 32.32 -5.28 -24.63
C ASN A 3 31.62 -6.63 -24.90
N ASP A 4 31.48 -7.01 -26.16
CA ASP A 4 30.75 -8.20 -26.58
C ASP A 4 31.57 -9.47 -26.30
N GLU A 5 32.89 -9.44 -26.54
CA GLU A 5 33.80 -10.57 -26.22
C GLU A 5 33.82 -10.92 -24.72
N LYS A 6 33.69 -9.91 -23.84
CA LYS A 6 33.67 -10.13 -22.39
C LYS A 6 32.36 -10.77 -21.95
N PHE A 7 31.26 -10.46 -22.62
CA PHE A 7 29.96 -11.05 -22.36
C PHE A 7 29.92 -12.50 -22.83
N ASP A 8 30.40 -12.77 -24.03
CA ASP A 8 30.48 -14.11 -24.61
C ASP A 8 31.40 -15.03 -23.80
N ASP A 9 32.49 -14.50 -23.24
CA ASP A 9 33.39 -15.25 -22.36
C ASP A 9 32.72 -15.65 -21.05
N VAL A 10 31.96 -14.72 -20.44
CA VAL A 10 31.19 -14.99 -19.23
C VAL A 10 30.09 -16.01 -19.50
N GLU A 11 29.35 -15.88 -20.61
CA GLU A 11 28.32 -16.83 -20.99
C GLU A 11 28.91 -18.23 -21.21
N ARG A 12 30.02 -18.34 -21.94
CA ARG A 12 30.72 -19.61 -22.18
C ARG A 12 31.18 -20.24 -20.87
N LYS A 13 31.69 -19.43 -19.94
CA LYS A 13 32.12 -19.88 -18.62
C LYS A 13 30.95 -20.40 -17.80
N ILE A 14 29.82 -19.71 -17.80
CA ILE A 14 28.59 -20.15 -17.12
C ILE A 14 28.08 -21.48 -17.70
N ARG A 15 28.04 -21.60 -19.04
CA ARG A 15 27.62 -22.82 -19.73
C ARG A 15 28.58 -24.00 -19.55
N SER A 16 29.84 -23.74 -19.21
CA SER A 16 30.84 -24.77 -18.93
C SER A 16 30.81 -25.28 -17.49
N LEU A 17 30.04 -24.64 -16.60
CA LEU A 17 29.88 -25.14 -15.24
C LEU A 17 29.09 -26.46 -15.27
N PRO A 18 29.46 -27.45 -14.45
CA PRO A 18 28.67 -28.67 -14.33
C PRO A 18 27.27 -28.29 -13.84
N GLU A 19 26.24 -28.92 -14.40
CA GLU A 19 24.89 -28.79 -13.87
C GLU A 19 24.92 -29.21 -12.39
N PRO A 20 24.46 -28.35 -11.47
CA PRO A 20 24.47 -28.70 -10.06
C PRO A 20 23.54 -29.88 -9.84
N ASP A 21 24.04 -30.88 -9.13
CA ASP A 21 23.25 -32.02 -8.67
C ASP A 21 22.32 -31.52 -7.55
N TYR A 22 21.15 -31.02 -7.92
CA TYR A 22 20.20 -30.40 -7.00
C TYR A 22 19.79 -31.35 -5.86
N ASP A 23 19.72 -32.65 -6.13
CA ASP A 23 19.32 -33.66 -5.14
C ASP A 23 20.41 -33.87 -4.08
N LYS A 24 21.70 -33.71 -4.42
CA LYS A 24 22.82 -33.84 -3.47
C LYS A 24 23.34 -32.52 -2.90
N GLN A 25 23.23 -31.42 -3.64
CA GLN A 25 23.80 -30.12 -3.29
C GLN A 25 22.79 -29.17 -2.67
N PHE A 26 21.49 -29.40 -2.86
CA PHE A 26 20.41 -28.59 -2.30
C PHE A 26 19.69 -29.30 -1.16
N THR A 27 20.46 -29.99 -0.31
CA THR A 27 19.96 -30.66 0.90
C THR A 27 19.26 -29.67 1.83
N LYS A 28 18.43 -30.19 2.75
CA LYS A 28 17.76 -29.37 3.77
C LYS A 28 18.75 -28.48 4.56
N ASP A 29 19.90 -29.01 4.96
CA ASP A 29 20.95 -28.25 5.65
C ASP A 29 21.50 -27.10 4.79
N THR A 30 21.64 -27.31 3.49
CA THR A 30 22.07 -26.27 2.56
C THR A 30 20.99 -25.19 2.40
N GLN A 31 19.72 -25.59 2.30
CA GLN A 31 18.59 -24.66 2.25
C GLN A 31 18.49 -23.82 3.52
N ASP A 32 18.64 -24.46 4.68
CA ASP A 32 18.65 -23.81 5.99
C ASP A 32 19.81 -22.80 6.07
N LYS A 33 21.02 -23.15 5.62
CA LYS A 33 22.17 -22.22 5.55
C LYS A 33 21.93 -21.05 4.60
N ILE A 34 21.33 -21.28 3.44
CA ILE A 34 20.98 -20.22 2.49
C ILE A 34 19.95 -19.27 3.12
N HIS A 35 18.94 -19.83 3.78
CA HIS A 35 17.91 -19.08 4.49
C HIS A 35 18.50 -18.24 5.63
N GLU A 36 19.32 -18.82 6.49
CA GLU A 36 20.02 -18.11 7.57
C GLU A 36 20.91 -16.98 7.04
N ASN A 37 21.68 -17.23 5.99
CA ASN A 37 22.51 -16.19 5.36
C ASN A 37 21.65 -15.06 4.77
N LEU A 38 20.48 -15.37 4.20
CA LEU A 38 19.51 -14.39 3.69
C LEU A 38 18.90 -13.55 4.82
N LEU A 39 18.50 -14.18 5.92
CA LEU A 39 18.00 -13.49 7.11
C LEU A 39 19.08 -12.61 7.75
N GLN A 40 20.31 -13.11 7.84
CA GLN A 40 21.46 -12.36 8.33
C GLN A 40 21.77 -11.15 7.42
N PHE A 41 21.73 -11.33 6.10
CA PHE A 41 21.92 -10.24 5.16
C PHE A 41 20.80 -9.19 5.29
N ALA A 42 19.54 -9.61 5.33
CA ALA A 42 18.39 -8.73 5.46
C ALA A 42 18.40 -7.93 6.78
N SER A 43 18.73 -8.58 7.89
CA SER A 43 18.89 -7.93 9.20
C SER A 43 20.08 -6.98 9.23
N SER A 44 21.20 -7.32 8.59
CA SER A 44 22.37 -6.44 8.46
C SER A 44 22.06 -5.17 7.65
N TYR A 45 21.20 -5.27 6.63
CA TYR A 45 20.74 -4.13 5.84
C TYR A 45 19.81 -3.21 6.67
N ASN A 46 18.94 -3.79 7.49
CA ASN A 46 18.02 -3.03 8.34
C ASN A 46 18.76 -2.31 9.49
N ASN A 47 19.79 -2.93 10.07
CA ASN A 47 20.62 -2.31 11.12
C ASN A 47 21.40 -1.09 10.60
N LYS A 48 21.82 -1.10 9.33
CA LYS A 48 22.48 0.05 8.69
C LYS A 48 21.52 1.24 8.49
N LYS A 49 20.22 0.97 8.25
CA LYS A 49 19.17 2.00 8.15
C LYS A 49 18.75 2.54 9.53
N ARG A 50 18.75 1.70 10.58
CA ARG A 50 18.54 2.13 11.98
C ARG A 50 19.67 3.03 12.49
N GLY A 51 20.94 2.72 12.21
CA GLY A 51 22.07 3.57 12.59
C GLY A 51 22.04 4.96 11.92
N ALA A 52 21.66 5.03 10.64
CA ALA A 52 21.52 6.29 9.92
C ALA A 52 20.28 7.11 10.34
N ALA A 53 19.18 6.46 10.70
CA ALA A 53 17.97 7.14 11.19
C ALA A 53 18.12 7.67 12.62
N ILE A 54 18.86 6.97 13.49
CA ILE A 54 19.12 7.42 14.87
C ILE A 54 20.10 8.60 14.89
N MET A 55 21.13 8.61 14.02
CA MET A 55 22.03 9.77 13.89
C MET A 55 21.35 11.04 13.36
N LYS A 56 20.27 10.93 12.57
CA LYS A 56 19.47 12.10 12.15
C LYS A 56 18.52 12.63 13.25
N LYS A 57 18.20 11.83 14.27
CA LYS A 57 17.35 12.26 15.40
C LYS A 57 18.13 12.80 16.60
N MET A 58 19.44 12.58 16.66
CA MET A 58 20.32 13.05 17.76
C MET A 58 20.97 14.43 17.50
N LEU A 59 20.89 15.00 16.30
CA LEU A 59 21.56 16.28 15.97
C LEU A 59 20.71 17.55 16.17
N VAL A 60 19.46 17.43 16.65
CA VAL A 60 18.56 18.59 16.87
C VAL A 60 18.32 18.88 18.37
N GLY A 61 19.01 18.18 19.28
CA GLY A 61 18.60 18.14 20.70
C GLY A 61 19.63 18.50 21.77
N VAL A 62 20.82 19.02 21.45
CA VAL A 62 21.80 19.44 22.48
C VAL A 62 22.48 20.75 22.09
N ALA A 63 21.71 21.83 22.03
CA ALA A 63 22.22 23.21 22.03
C ALA A 63 21.56 24.08 23.12
N SER A 64 20.83 23.49 24.08
CA SER A 64 19.92 24.25 24.96
C SER A 64 20.13 24.06 26.47
N VAL A 65 21.13 23.30 26.94
CA VAL A 65 21.31 23.07 28.41
C VAL A 65 22.65 23.56 28.96
N ALA A 66 23.54 24.12 28.14
CA ALA A 66 24.81 24.71 28.59
C ALA A 66 24.88 26.26 28.52
N ALA A 67 23.73 26.94 28.37
CA ALA A 67 23.66 28.41 28.29
C ALA A 67 22.81 29.08 29.37
N PHE A 68 22.34 28.34 30.39
CA PHE A 68 21.56 28.90 31.52
C PHE A 68 22.21 28.75 32.89
N MET A 69 23.50 28.40 32.96
CA MET A 69 24.28 28.38 34.19
C MET A 69 25.45 29.38 34.13
N LEU A 70 25.21 30.58 33.62
CA LEU A 70 26.18 31.67 33.74
C LEU A 70 25.55 33.06 33.57
N PHE A 71 24.51 33.39 34.34
CA PHE A 71 24.20 34.78 34.70
C PHE A 71 23.31 34.80 35.94
N ALA A 72 23.93 34.56 37.09
CA ALA A 72 23.37 34.91 38.39
C ALA A 72 24.39 35.77 39.13
N VAL A 73 24.64 37.01 38.66
CA VAL A 73 25.14 38.07 39.52
C VAL A 73 24.71 39.44 38.96
N LEU A 74 24.16 40.26 39.85
CA LEU A 74 24.04 41.73 39.85
C LEU A 74 22.67 42.38 39.51
N ALA A 75 22.03 42.75 40.63
CA ALA A 75 21.38 44.03 40.91
C ALA A 75 19.87 44.20 40.66
N ILE A 76 19.22 44.64 41.75
CA ILE A 76 17.79 44.93 41.98
C ILE A 76 17.46 46.38 41.50
N PRO A 77 16.26 46.93 41.78
CA PRO A 77 15.04 47.11 40.97
C PRO A 77 14.88 48.55 40.40
N PHE A 78 13.75 48.89 39.76
CA PHE A 78 12.95 50.14 39.93
C PHE A 78 12.12 50.57 38.68
N ILE A 79 10.84 50.90 38.95
CA ILE A 79 10.00 52.00 38.40
C ILE A 79 9.40 51.85 36.98
N GLU A 80 8.08 51.57 36.99
CA GLU A 80 6.94 52.44 36.63
C GLU A 80 6.93 53.30 35.34
N ASP A 81 5.69 53.45 34.83
CA ASP A 81 5.20 54.45 33.87
C ASP A 81 5.59 54.24 32.38
N LYS A 82 4.74 54.44 31.37
CA LYS A 82 3.34 54.84 31.25
C LYS A 82 3.01 54.81 29.74
N LEU A 83 1.72 54.70 29.46
CA LEU A 83 1.01 55.43 28.39
C LEU A 83 1.07 54.94 26.93
N SER A 84 -0.15 54.69 26.44
CA SER A 84 -0.76 55.18 25.19
C SER A 84 -0.22 54.69 23.85
N ASN A 85 -1.00 54.62 22.79
CA ASN A 85 -2.43 54.59 22.47
C ASN A 85 -2.43 54.58 20.93
N SER A 86 -3.60 54.33 20.34
CA SER A 86 -4.01 54.87 19.04
C SER A 86 -3.78 54.03 17.77
N ASN A 87 -4.89 53.40 17.40
CA ASN A 87 -5.61 53.57 16.13
C ASN A 87 -5.15 52.84 14.86
N SER A 88 -5.99 51.85 14.51
CA SER A 88 -6.81 51.75 13.28
C SER A 88 -6.39 52.59 12.07
N ASN A 89 -6.43 51.96 10.90
CA ASN A 89 -7.17 52.46 9.73
C ASN A 89 -7.37 51.36 8.66
N THR A 90 -8.61 51.19 8.23
CA THR A 90 -9.03 50.70 6.91
C THR A 90 -9.72 51.86 6.20
N PRO A 91 -9.54 52.04 4.89
CA PRO A 91 -10.68 52.00 3.94
C PRO A 91 -10.24 51.36 2.59
N GLY A 92 -11.03 50.78 1.67
CA GLY A 92 -12.40 50.93 1.14
C GLY A 92 -12.28 50.69 -0.40
N GLN A 93 -12.87 49.66 -1.03
CA GLN A 93 -14.21 49.52 -1.65
C GLN A 93 -14.45 50.26 -3.00
N GLN A 94 -14.78 49.49 -4.07
CA GLN A 94 -15.64 49.80 -5.25
C GLN A 94 -15.64 48.54 -6.17
N THR A 95 -16.67 47.68 -6.30
CA THR A 95 -18.04 47.75 -6.86
C THR A 95 -18.14 48.10 -8.36
N LYS A 96 -18.66 47.17 -9.18
CA LYS A 96 -19.90 47.28 -10.02
C LYS A 96 -20.03 46.14 -11.08
N GLU A 97 -21.08 45.33 -10.96
CA GLU A 97 -21.78 44.56 -12.04
C GLU A 97 -22.66 45.54 -12.89
N PRO A 98 -23.58 45.17 -13.84
CA PRO A 98 -24.20 43.85 -14.18
C PRO A 98 -24.63 43.61 -15.67
N VAL A 99 -25.44 42.53 -15.88
CA VAL A 99 -26.54 42.30 -16.88
C VAL A 99 -26.20 41.38 -18.09
N THR A 100 -27.03 40.46 -18.63
CA THR A 100 -28.24 39.66 -18.30
C THR A 100 -28.52 38.67 -19.47
N ILE A 101 -28.97 37.43 -19.15
CA ILE A 101 -29.82 36.41 -19.84
C ILE A 101 -30.02 36.44 -21.37
N ASP A 102 -29.87 35.26 -22.03
CA ASP A 102 -30.91 34.80 -22.97
C ASP A 102 -31.05 33.26 -23.11
N LYS A 103 -32.29 32.82 -23.32
CA LYS A 103 -32.76 31.44 -23.57
C LYS A 103 -32.49 31.02 -25.02
N ASN A 104 -32.27 29.73 -25.30
CA ASN A 104 -33.05 29.01 -26.31
C ASN A 104 -32.87 27.48 -26.28
N LYS A 105 -33.98 26.81 -26.55
CA LYS A 105 -34.26 25.38 -26.66
C LYS A 105 -34.01 24.94 -28.11
N GLU A 106 -33.30 23.84 -28.34
CA GLU A 106 -33.48 23.00 -29.53
C GLU A 106 -33.37 21.51 -29.17
N GLU A 107 -34.51 20.83 -29.28
CA GLU A 107 -34.60 19.39 -29.54
C GLU A 107 -34.16 19.15 -30.99
N ASN A 108 -33.30 18.17 -31.22
CA ASN A 108 -33.20 17.52 -32.53
C ASN A 108 -32.86 16.03 -32.33
N ASP A 109 -33.90 15.22 -32.49
CA ASP A 109 -33.78 13.80 -32.83
C ASP A 109 -32.98 13.67 -34.12
N ASN A 110 -31.87 12.91 -34.08
CA ASN A 110 -31.37 12.27 -35.28
C ASN A 110 -30.74 10.92 -34.95
N LYS A 111 -31.39 9.90 -35.48
CA LYS A 111 -31.14 8.47 -35.33
C LYS A 111 -30.03 8.07 -36.30
N ASN A 112 -28.88 7.61 -35.78
CA ASN A 112 -27.91 6.78 -36.52
C ASN A 112 -26.92 6.09 -35.54
N PRO A 113 -26.24 5.00 -35.94
CA PRO A 113 -26.44 3.68 -35.37
C PRO A 113 -25.28 3.17 -34.51
N ALA A 114 -25.59 2.27 -33.57
CA ALA A 114 -24.68 1.42 -32.78
C ALA A 114 -23.55 2.15 -32.03
N ASP A 115 -23.85 2.57 -30.79
CA ASP A 115 -22.84 2.99 -29.82
C ASP A 115 -22.33 1.76 -29.03
N PRO A 116 -21.05 1.37 -29.11
CA PRO A 116 -20.51 0.26 -28.35
C PRO A 116 -19.74 0.77 -27.12
N LYS A 117 -20.43 1.31 -26.10
CA LYS A 117 -19.89 1.47 -24.73
C LYS A 117 -20.89 2.02 -23.71
N SER A 118 -21.91 1.23 -23.36
CA SER A 118 -22.42 1.30 -21.98
C SER A 118 -21.33 0.72 -21.09
N THR A 119 -20.63 1.64 -20.40
CA THR A 119 -19.48 1.39 -19.51
C THR A 119 -19.95 1.41 -18.07
N ASP A 120 -21.16 0.95 -17.81
CA ASP A 120 -21.72 0.99 -16.47
C ASP A 120 -21.02 -0.08 -15.64
N PRO A 121 -20.29 0.29 -14.57
CA PRO A 121 -19.62 -0.67 -13.72
C PRO A 121 -20.66 -1.54 -13.01
N SER A 122 -20.41 -2.85 -12.97
CA SER A 122 -21.15 -3.77 -12.11
C SER A 122 -20.68 -3.60 -10.66
N LEU A 123 -21.59 -3.68 -9.69
CA LEU A 123 -21.27 -3.50 -8.27
C LEU A 123 -21.37 -4.85 -7.57
N TYR A 124 -20.26 -5.30 -6.98
CA TYR A 124 -20.26 -6.38 -6.00
C TYR A 124 -20.57 -5.77 -4.63
N GLU A 125 -21.57 -6.30 -3.92
CA GLU A 125 -21.85 -5.93 -2.54
C GLU A 125 -21.65 -7.13 -1.61
N ASN A 126 -20.90 -6.93 -0.53
CA ASN A 126 -20.74 -7.89 0.54
C ASN A 126 -21.31 -7.30 1.83
N THR A 127 -22.51 -7.77 2.21
CA THR A 127 -23.21 -7.31 3.40
C THR A 127 -22.68 -7.92 4.69
N GLU A 128 -22.01 -9.07 4.63
CA GLU A 128 -21.40 -9.74 5.79
C GLU A 128 -20.28 -8.89 6.39
N TYR A 129 -19.39 -8.36 5.55
CA TYR A 129 -18.25 -7.57 5.99
C TYR A 129 -18.45 -6.06 5.80
N GLY A 130 -19.50 -5.61 5.10
CA GLY A 130 -19.83 -4.19 4.97
C GLY A 130 -18.97 -3.44 3.95
N PHE A 131 -18.83 -4.00 2.73
CA PHE A 131 -18.17 -3.28 1.64
C PHE A 131 -18.86 -3.55 0.30
N SER A 132 -18.59 -2.67 -0.65
CA SER A 132 -18.90 -2.85 -2.06
C SER A 132 -17.65 -2.65 -2.90
N PHE A 133 -17.60 -3.29 -4.07
CA PHE A 133 -16.47 -3.23 -4.98
C PHE A 133 -16.97 -3.01 -6.41
N ALA A 134 -16.57 -1.90 -7.02
CA ALA A 134 -16.92 -1.59 -8.41
C ALA A 134 -16.07 -2.43 -9.37
N LEU A 135 -16.73 -3.11 -10.31
CA LEU A 135 -16.13 -3.98 -11.30
C LEU A 135 -16.48 -3.51 -12.72
N PRO A 136 -15.54 -3.54 -13.66
CA PRO A 136 -15.85 -3.19 -15.04
C PRO A 136 -16.77 -4.25 -15.67
N LYS A 137 -17.43 -3.88 -16.77
CA LYS A 137 -18.36 -4.77 -17.47
C LYS A 137 -17.72 -6.08 -17.96
N SER A 138 -16.40 -6.11 -18.20
CA SER A 138 -15.65 -7.34 -18.53
C SER A 138 -15.74 -8.42 -17.44
N TRP A 139 -16.07 -8.03 -16.21
CA TRP A 139 -16.22 -8.93 -15.06
C TRP A 139 -17.68 -9.37 -14.82
N GLU A 140 -18.61 -9.04 -15.72
CA GLU A 140 -19.98 -9.54 -15.61
C GLU A 140 -20.00 -11.08 -15.59
N GLY A 141 -20.64 -11.65 -14.58
CA GLY A 141 -20.60 -13.10 -14.31
C GLY A 141 -19.43 -13.58 -13.44
N TYR A 142 -18.72 -12.67 -12.75
CA TYR A 142 -17.71 -13.03 -11.77
C TYR A 142 -18.24 -14.01 -10.70
N GLN A 143 -17.33 -14.75 -10.08
CA GLN A 143 -17.63 -15.64 -8.96
C GLN A 143 -16.91 -15.16 -7.70
N ILE A 144 -17.45 -15.48 -6.53
CA ILE A 144 -16.75 -15.28 -5.26
C ILE A 144 -16.26 -16.63 -4.75
N VAL A 145 -14.95 -16.74 -4.55
CA VAL A 145 -14.33 -17.91 -3.94
C VAL A 145 -13.71 -17.50 -2.62
N THR A 146 -13.88 -18.34 -1.60
CA THR A 146 -13.35 -18.07 -0.26
C THR A 146 -12.13 -18.93 0.00
N ASP A 147 -11.12 -18.31 0.59
CA ASP A 147 -9.90 -18.94 1.09
C ASP A 147 -9.55 -18.38 2.48
N THR A 148 -8.41 -18.78 3.04
CA THR A 148 -7.93 -18.35 4.35
C THR A 148 -6.48 -17.88 4.29
N TRP A 149 -6.16 -16.83 5.06
CA TRP A 149 -4.78 -16.44 5.33
C TRP A 149 -4.39 -16.87 6.74
N GLU A 150 -3.10 -17.12 6.94
CA GLU A 150 -2.51 -17.47 8.24
C GLU A 150 -1.45 -16.45 8.64
N GLY A 151 -1.49 -16.02 9.90
CA GLY A 151 -0.52 -15.13 10.52
C GLY A 151 0.47 -15.93 11.36
N ILE A 152 1.75 -15.82 11.02
CA ILE A 152 2.84 -16.56 11.66
C ILE A 152 3.54 -15.65 12.67
N SER A 153 3.64 -16.11 13.93
CA SER A 153 4.34 -15.40 15.00
C SER A 153 5.80 -15.16 14.63
N THR A 154 6.25 -13.92 14.77
CA THR A 154 7.63 -13.51 14.53
C THR A 154 8.62 -14.16 15.50
N GLU A 155 8.17 -14.56 16.70
CA GLU A 155 9.02 -15.15 17.73
C GLU A 155 9.04 -16.69 17.67
N GLN A 156 7.89 -17.30 17.42
CA GLN A 156 7.70 -18.74 17.64
C GLN A 156 7.58 -19.54 16.34
N ASN A 157 7.48 -18.86 15.19
CA ASN A 157 7.24 -19.46 13.88
C ASN A 157 6.03 -20.43 13.87
N LYS A 158 4.98 -20.06 14.60
CA LYS A 158 3.71 -20.79 14.71
C LYS A 158 2.58 -19.92 14.19
N ILE A 159 1.55 -20.55 13.63
CA ILE A 159 0.31 -19.88 13.28
C ILE A 159 -0.36 -19.41 14.57
N ILE A 160 -0.55 -18.10 14.70
CA ILE A 160 -1.22 -17.48 15.85
C ILE A 160 -2.46 -16.68 15.46
N GLU A 161 -2.62 -16.41 14.16
CA GLU A 161 -3.77 -15.70 13.61
C GLU A 161 -4.24 -16.37 12.32
N SER A 162 -5.52 -16.18 11.99
CA SER A 162 -6.04 -16.51 10.66
C SER A 162 -7.24 -15.64 10.32
N GLY A 163 -7.56 -15.56 9.03
CA GLY A 163 -8.72 -14.82 8.56
C GLY A 163 -9.13 -15.22 7.15
N LYS A 164 -10.16 -14.56 6.63
CA LYS A 164 -10.74 -14.88 5.32
C LYS A 164 -10.04 -14.12 4.19
N ILE A 165 -9.92 -14.77 3.05
CA ILE A 165 -9.63 -14.14 1.77
C ILE A 165 -10.86 -14.33 0.88
N LEU A 166 -11.38 -13.23 0.34
CA LEU A 166 -12.38 -13.26 -0.71
C LEU A 166 -11.68 -13.05 -2.05
N LEU A 167 -11.81 -14.02 -2.96
CA LEU A 167 -11.30 -13.96 -4.31
C LEU A 167 -12.46 -13.60 -5.23
N ILE A 168 -12.46 -12.39 -5.79
CA ILE A 168 -13.34 -12.07 -6.90
C ILE A 168 -12.71 -12.70 -8.14
N ARG A 169 -13.34 -13.77 -8.64
CA ARG A 169 -12.83 -14.58 -9.73
C ARG A 169 -13.37 -14.11 -11.06
N HIS A 170 -12.45 -13.88 -12.00
CA HIS A 170 -12.78 -13.44 -13.34
C HIS A 170 -13.68 -14.48 -14.05
N PRO A 171 -14.74 -14.09 -14.78
CA PRO A 171 -15.67 -15.03 -15.43
C PRO A 171 -15.01 -15.98 -16.43
N GLY A 172 -13.93 -15.53 -17.07
CA GLY A 172 -13.09 -16.34 -17.97
C GLY A 172 -12.03 -17.22 -17.28
N TRP A 173 -12.00 -17.31 -15.95
CA TRP A 173 -11.05 -18.15 -15.22
C TRP A 173 -11.35 -19.63 -15.45
N THR A 174 -10.30 -20.43 -15.70
CA THR A 174 -10.39 -21.90 -15.73
C THR A 174 -9.14 -22.52 -15.10
N GLU A 175 -9.20 -23.78 -14.69
CA GLU A 175 -8.03 -24.49 -14.15
C GLU A 175 -6.91 -24.63 -15.19
N ALA A 176 -7.27 -24.84 -16.46
CA ALA A 176 -6.30 -24.96 -17.56
C ALA A 176 -5.70 -23.61 -17.99
N ASN A 177 -6.44 -22.51 -17.82
CA ASN A 177 -5.99 -21.16 -18.11
C ASN A 177 -6.40 -20.23 -16.95
N PRO A 178 -5.62 -20.21 -15.87
CA PRO A 178 -5.93 -19.40 -14.70
C PRO A 178 -5.72 -17.92 -15.02
N ARG A 179 -6.73 -17.13 -14.70
CA ARG A 179 -6.67 -15.66 -14.73
C ARG A 179 -6.42 -15.09 -13.34
N GLN A 180 -5.92 -13.87 -13.28
CA GLN A 180 -5.69 -13.18 -12.02
C GLN A 180 -7.04 -12.86 -11.34
N ASP A 181 -7.28 -13.46 -10.17
CA ASP A 181 -8.36 -13.07 -9.28
C ASP A 181 -8.03 -11.74 -8.59
N ILE A 182 -9.06 -11.03 -8.08
CA ILE A 182 -8.88 -9.88 -7.18
C ILE A 182 -9.02 -10.37 -5.73
N PRO A 183 -7.92 -10.55 -4.98
CA PRO A 183 -7.99 -10.99 -3.59
C PRO A 183 -8.22 -9.83 -2.63
N ILE A 184 -9.13 -10.03 -1.69
CA ILE A 184 -9.42 -9.14 -0.57
C ILE A 184 -9.30 -9.95 0.72
N MET A 185 -8.22 -9.74 1.46
CA MET A 185 -8.08 -10.26 2.82
C MET A 185 -8.91 -9.42 3.79
N ILE A 186 -9.58 -10.10 4.69
CA ILE A 186 -10.39 -9.50 5.75
C ILE A 186 -9.66 -9.66 7.07
N PHE A 187 -9.47 -8.54 7.76
CA PHE A 187 -8.91 -8.46 9.11
C PHE A 187 -9.92 -7.86 10.05
N THR A 188 -9.94 -8.30 11.31
CA THR A 188 -10.50 -7.46 12.38
C THR A 188 -9.56 -6.28 12.65
N LEU A 189 -10.06 -5.24 13.31
CA LEU A 189 -9.24 -4.09 13.72
C LEU A 189 -8.04 -4.51 14.58
N ASP A 190 -8.25 -5.45 15.52
CA ASP A 190 -7.19 -5.96 16.39
C ASP A 190 -6.13 -6.73 15.61
N GLN A 191 -6.54 -7.61 14.70
CA GLN A 191 -5.62 -8.36 13.84
C GLN A 191 -4.76 -7.43 12.98
N TRP A 192 -5.38 -6.39 12.39
CA TRP A 192 -4.64 -5.38 11.62
C TRP A 192 -3.63 -4.62 12.48
N SER A 193 -4.04 -4.18 13.68
CA SER A 193 -3.14 -3.52 14.64
C SER A 193 -1.96 -4.41 15.04
N SER A 194 -2.19 -5.69 15.30
CA SER A 194 -1.13 -6.67 15.63
C SER A 194 -0.18 -6.92 14.46
N LEU A 195 -0.70 -6.96 13.23
CA LEU A 195 0.14 -7.03 12.02
C LEU A 195 1.02 -5.77 11.88
N GLU A 196 0.47 -4.57 12.09
CA GLU A 196 1.22 -3.31 12.01
C GLU A 196 2.31 -3.18 13.08
N LYS A 197 2.07 -3.76 14.26
CA LYS A 197 3.07 -3.86 15.34
C LYS A 197 4.15 -4.90 15.07
N GLY A 198 3.97 -5.76 14.07
CA GLY A 198 4.89 -6.84 13.73
C GLY A 198 4.86 -8.01 14.72
N GLU A 199 3.71 -8.24 15.36
CA GLU A 199 3.51 -9.39 16.27
C GLU A 199 3.43 -10.71 15.49
N PHE A 200 2.94 -10.64 14.24
CA PHE A 200 2.98 -11.70 13.26
C PHE A 200 3.26 -11.16 11.86
N HIS A 201 3.55 -12.05 10.92
CA HIS A 201 3.66 -11.74 9.50
C HIS A 201 2.78 -12.68 8.67
N ILE A 202 2.47 -12.26 7.44
CA ILE A 202 1.70 -13.05 6.47
C ILE A 202 2.60 -13.35 5.29
N GLY A 203 2.78 -14.65 5.03
CA GLY A 203 3.71 -15.14 4.03
C GLY A 203 5.17 -14.71 4.31
N ALA A 204 6.02 -14.90 3.30
CA ALA A 204 7.45 -14.61 3.38
C ALA A 204 7.86 -13.35 2.58
N ALA A 205 6.89 -12.52 2.16
CA ALA A 205 7.19 -11.35 1.34
C ALA A 205 7.92 -10.28 2.18
N PRO A 206 8.93 -9.59 1.62
CA PRO A 206 9.65 -8.50 2.31
C PRO A 206 8.85 -7.20 2.36
N ILE A 207 7.64 -7.19 1.80
CA ILE A 207 6.69 -6.09 1.80
C ILE A 207 5.39 -6.57 2.44
N GLY A 208 4.78 -5.71 3.24
CA GLY A 208 3.48 -5.99 3.85
C GLY A 208 2.34 -5.88 2.84
N PRO A 209 1.15 -6.37 3.22
CA PRO A 209 -0.04 -6.21 2.41
C PRO A 209 -0.56 -4.76 2.46
N THR A 210 -1.39 -4.37 1.49
CA THR A 210 -1.82 -2.98 1.29
C THR A 210 -3.27 -2.78 1.73
N LYS A 211 -3.54 -1.80 2.58
CA LYS A 211 -4.91 -1.44 2.97
C LYS A 211 -5.69 -0.89 1.76
N LEU A 212 -6.87 -1.46 1.50
CA LEU A 212 -7.84 -1.01 0.48
C LEU A 212 -8.93 -0.12 1.07
N GLY A 213 -9.30 -0.34 2.34
CA GLY A 213 -10.29 0.44 3.07
C GLY A 213 -10.56 -0.17 4.45
N GLU A 214 -11.39 0.47 5.25
CA GLU A 214 -11.82 -0.02 6.56
C GLU A 214 -13.24 0.46 6.89
N ASN A 215 -13.90 -0.27 7.79
CA ASN A 215 -15.11 0.17 8.49
C ASN A 215 -14.92 0.00 10.00
N ASP A 216 -16.02 0.07 10.75
CA ASP A 216 -16.03 -0.02 12.20
C ASP A 216 -15.67 -1.40 12.78
N LYS A 217 -15.65 -2.46 11.96
CA LYS A 217 -15.32 -3.82 12.39
C LYS A 217 -14.11 -4.43 11.68
N TYR A 218 -13.86 -4.05 10.44
CA TYR A 218 -12.93 -4.75 9.55
C TYR A 218 -12.00 -3.81 8.78
N VAL A 219 -10.82 -4.32 8.46
CA VAL A 219 -9.87 -3.74 7.50
C VAL A 219 -9.80 -4.66 6.27
N PHE A 220 -10.00 -4.06 5.09
CA PHE A 220 -9.93 -4.73 3.80
C PHE A 220 -8.55 -4.53 3.20
N VAL A 221 -7.89 -5.63 2.81
CA VAL A 221 -6.46 -5.61 2.54
C VAL A 221 -6.14 -6.43 1.29
N LEU A 222 -5.29 -5.89 0.43
CA LEU A 222 -4.71 -6.58 -0.72
C LEU A 222 -3.44 -7.34 -0.30
N PRO A 223 -3.32 -8.66 -0.55
CA PRO A 223 -2.10 -9.41 -0.29
C PRO A 223 -0.86 -8.80 -0.91
N ALA A 224 0.25 -8.89 -0.19
CA ALA A 224 1.56 -8.60 -0.76
C ALA A 224 1.79 -9.48 -1.99
N ARG A 225 2.29 -8.89 -3.09
CA ARG A 225 2.66 -9.63 -4.30
C ARG A 225 1.52 -10.48 -4.90
N TYR A 226 0.27 -10.05 -4.75
CA TYR A 226 -0.91 -10.78 -5.25
C TYR A 226 -0.86 -11.12 -6.75
N ASN A 227 -0.10 -10.36 -7.54
CA ASN A 227 0.08 -10.51 -8.99
C ASN A 227 1.47 -11.02 -9.41
N PHE A 228 2.28 -11.53 -8.48
CA PHE A 228 3.67 -11.93 -8.77
C PHE A 228 3.79 -13.18 -9.65
N ALA A 229 2.70 -13.93 -9.81
CA ALA A 229 2.62 -15.04 -10.77
C ALA A 229 2.42 -14.57 -12.21
N PHE A 230 2.13 -13.28 -12.44
CA PHE A 230 1.86 -12.70 -13.77
C PHE A 230 0.80 -13.49 -14.56
N LEU A 231 -0.26 -13.92 -13.87
CA LEU A 231 -1.38 -14.62 -14.50
C LEU A 231 -2.08 -13.72 -15.52
N GLU A 232 -2.72 -14.32 -16.52
CA GLU A 232 -3.48 -13.56 -17.51
C GLU A 232 -4.48 -12.61 -16.83
N GLY A 233 -4.50 -11.34 -17.26
CA GLY A 233 -5.38 -10.31 -16.72
C GLY A 233 -4.84 -9.57 -15.50
N TYR A 234 -3.59 -9.80 -15.06
CA TYR A 234 -3.04 -9.08 -13.90
C TYR A 234 -2.95 -7.56 -14.10
N GLU A 235 -2.66 -7.06 -15.32
CA GLU A 235 -2.67 -5.62 -15.59
C GLU A 235 -4.07 -5.00 -15.51
N GLU A 236 -5.10 -5.77 -15.90
CA GLU A 236 -6.50 -5.35 -15.75
C GLU A 236 -6.85 -5.21 -14.26
N VAL A 237 -6.44 -6.18 -13.43
CA VAL A 237 -6.63 -6.12 -11.98
C VAL A 237 -5.90 -4.92 -11.37
N GLU A 238 -4.65 -4.64 -11.78
CA GLU A 238 -3.93 -3.44 -11.34
C GLU A 238 -4.70 -2.16 -11.69
N THR A 239 -5.23 -2.09 -12.91
CA THR A 239 -6.03 -0.95 -13.39
C THR A 239 -7.30 -0.77 -12.57
N ILE A 240 -8.00 -1.87 -12.25
CA ILE A 240 -9.20 -1.85 -11.40
C ILE A 240 -8.85 -1.30 -10.02
N LEU A 241 -7.78 -1.80 -9.39
CA LEU A 241 -7.38 -1.40 -8.04
C LEU A 241 -6.90 0.05 -7.96
N GLN A 242 -6.22 0.57 -9.00
CA GLN A 242 -5.81 1.97 -9.08
C GLN A 242 -7.00 2.95 -9.06
N ASN A 243 -8.18 2.51 -9.47
CA ASN A 243 -9.40 3.31 -9.45
C ASN A 243 -10.12 3.33 -8.09
N HIS A 244 -9.50 2.77 -7.03
CA HIS A 244 -10.05 2.72 -5.67
C HIS A 244 -11.50 2.18 -5.63
N PRO A 245 -11.73 0.95 -6.15
CA PRO A 245 -13.06 0.41 -6.41
C PRO A 245 -13.82 0.02 -5.14
N LEU A 246 -13.11 -0.11 -4.00
CA LEU A 246 -13.69 -0.53 -2.73
C LEU A 246 -14.29 0.67 -2.00
N GLN A 247 -15.55 0.53 -1.59
CA GLN A 247 -16.27 1.47 -0.74
C GLN A 247 -16.80 0.72 0.47
N THR A 248 -16.76 1.33 1.65
CA THR A 248 -17.15 0.67 2.90
C THR A 248 -18.45 1.22 3.47
N LYS A 249 -19.14 0.37 4.22
CA LYS A 249 -20.32 0.70 5.03
C LYS A 249 -20.12 0.08 6.41
N ASN A 250 -20.59 0.74 7.45
CA ASN A 250 -20.56 0.18 8.79
C ASN A 250 -21.48 -1.04 8.88
N VAL A 251 -21.12 -1.99 9.72
CA VAL A 251 -21.87 -3.24 9.92
C VAL A 251 -22.54 -3.20 11.28
N GLU A 252 -23.86 -3.36 11.34
CA GLU A 252 -24.62 -3.43 12.60
C GLU A 252 -24.17 -4.62 13.48
#